data_AF-A0A317Z9G0-F1
#
_entry.id   AF-A0A317Z9G0-F1
#
_cell.length_a   1.000
_cell.length_b   1.000
_cell.length_c   1.000
_cell.angle_alpha   90.00
_cell.angle_beta   90.00
_cell.angle_gamma   90.00
#
_symmetry.space_group_name_H-M   'P 1'
#
loop_
_entity.id
_entity.type
_entity.pdbx_description
1 polymer ?
#
loop_
_entity_poly.entity_id
_entity_poly.type
_entity_poly.pdbx_seq_one_letter_code
_entity_poly.pdbx_strand_id
1 'polypeptide(L)'
;AGVKKLQEFDIVKQRLTRGSRKQHFEAEKDFFEFFCNFFTQKWNREISINLAALKESEAMIDEIIAADAVADAVKEEAVEIKAQLEDSRVYYYWLESITDALKSGKIFEYFPIPESKE
;
A
#
# COMPACT_ATOMS: atom_id res chain seq x y z
N ALA A 1 8.79 16.31 14.35
CA ALA A 1 8.57 15.43 13.18
C ALA A 1 7.71 14.20 13.48
N GLY A 2 7.74 13.63 14.71
CA GLY A 2 6.97 12.42 15.04
C GLY A 2 5.45 12.56 15.00
N VAL A 3 4.90 13.58 15.67
CA VAL A 3 3.43 13.74 15.81
C VAL A 3 2.73 13.95 14.46
N LYS A 4 3.31 14.75 13.54
CA LYS A 4 2.72 14.95 12.20
C LYS A 4 2.59 13.65 11.40
N LYS A 5 3.62 12.79 11.41
CA LYS A 5 3.54 11.47 10.76
C LYS A 5 2.46 10.59 11.38
N LEU A 6 2.29 10.63 12.70
CA LEU A 6 1.22 9.88 13.36
C LEU A 6 -0.17 10.44 13.01
N GLN A 7 -0.29 11.74 12.78
CA GLN A 7 -1.55 12.34 12.29
C GLN A 7 -1.83 11.96 10.83
N GLU A 8 -0.80 11.87 9.98
CA GLU A 8 -0.97 11.41 8.59
C GLU A 8 -1.60 10.02 8.54
N PHE A 9 -1.19 9.11 9.44
CA PHE A 9 -1.72 7.74 9.51
C PHE A 9 -2.99 7.58 10.37
N ASP A 10 -3.66 8.68 10.73
CA ASP A 10 -4.83 8.67 11.64
C ASP A 10 -4.60 7.98 13.01
N ILE A 11 -3.34 7.81 13.42
CA ILE A 11 -2.95 7.24 14.71
C ILE A 11 -3.16 8.24 15.85
N VAL A 12 -3.04 9.53 15.54
CA VAL A 12 -3.17 10.61 16.51
C VAL A 12 -4.10 11.68 15.98
N LYS A 13 -5.08 12.09 16.78
CA LYS A 13 -6.00 13.19 16.45
C LYS A 13 -5.70 14.41 17.31
N GLN A 14 -5.81 15.59 16.71
CA GLN A 14 -5.65 16.85 17.45
C GLN A 14 -6.91 17.11 18.28
N ARG A 15 -6.74 17.32 19.58
CA ARG A 15 -7.81 17.65 20.51
C ARG A 15 -7.79 19.15 20.81
N LEU A 16 -8.95 19.81 20.70
CA LEU A 16 -9.12 21.18 21.15
C LEU A 16 -9.46 21.20 22.64
N THR A 17 -8.58 21.82 23.43
CA THR A 17 -8.79 21.98 24.88
C THR A 17 -9.15 23.43 25.18
N ARG A 18 -10.39 23.66 25.64
CA ARG A 18 -10.90 25.00 25.96
C ARG A 18 -9.97 25.71 26.95
N GLY A 19 -9.54 26.93 26.61
CA GLY A 19 -8.64 27.73 27.44
C GLY A 19 -7.15 27.42 27.27
N SER A 20 -6.77 26.44 26.45
CA SER A 20 -5.37 26.17 26.15
C SER A 20 -4.94 26.79 24.82
N ARG A 21 -3.76 27.40 24.79
CA ARG A 21 -3.09 27.84 23.55
C ARG A 21 -2.14 26.78 22.98
N LYS A 22 -1.97 25.65 23.68
CA LYS A 22 -1.12 24.53 23.24
C LYS A 22 -1.93 23.58 22.36
N GLN A 23 -1.26 22.91 21.42
CA GLN A 23 -1.83 21.81 20.67
C GLN A 23 -1.86 20.57 21.56
N HIS A 24 -3.03 19.96 21.72
CA HIS A 24 -3.20 18.69 22.42
C HIS A 24 -3.47 17.60 21.40
N PHE A 25 -3.01 16.41 21.71
CA PHE A 25 -3.11 15.25 20.83
C PHE A 25 -3.61 14.05 21.64
N GLU A 26 -4.46 13.25 21.02
CA GLU A 26 -4.96 11.99 21.57
C GLU A 26 -4.61 10.85 20.62
N ALA A 27 -3.98 9.80 21.16
CA ALA A 27 -3.63 8.61 20.40
C ALA A 27 -4.83 7.67 20.29
N GLU A 28 -4.91 6.96 19.17
CA GLU A 28 -5.85 5.86 18.98
C GLU A 28 -5.57 4.76 20.01
N LYS A 29 -6.62 4.34 20.70
CA LYS A 29 -6.57 3.32 21.77
C LYS A 29 -7.09 1.97 21.29
N ASP A 30 -7.89 1.96 20.24
CA ASP A 30 -8.32 0.74 19.59
C ASP A 30 -7.19 0.23 18.69
N PHE A 31 -6.57 -0.89 19.09
CA PHE A 31 -5.47 -1.49 18.34
C PHE A 31 -5.90 -2.02 16.97
N PHE A 32 -7.16 -2.40 16.78
CA PHE A 32 -7.67 -2.87 15.50
C PHE A 32 -7.88 -1.70 14.54
N GLU A 33 -8.46 -0.61 15.02
CA GLU A 33 -8.59 0.63 14.25
C GLU A 33 -7.21 1.20 13.87
N PHE A 34 -6.28 1.20 14.82
CA PHE A 34 -4.88 1.57 14.57
C PHE A 34 -4.28 0.71 13.45
N PHE A 35 -4.42 -0.61 13.53
CA PHE A 35 -3.87 -1.54 12.56
C PHE A 35 -4.45 -1.28 11.18
N CYS A 36 -5.78 -1.21 11.08
CA CYS A 36 -6.48 -0.95 9.83
C CYS A 36 -6.02 0.37 9.20
N ASN A 37 -6.00 1.47 9.95
CA ASN A 37 -5.62 2.78 9.42
C ASN A 37 -4.15 2.83 9.00
N PHE A 38 -3.25 2.37 9.85
CA PHE A 38 -1.82 2.44 9.57
C PHE A 38 -1.40 1.61 8.37
N PHE A 39 -1.80 0.32 8.33
CA PHE A 39 -1.36 -0.58 7.27
C PHE A 39 -2.06 -0.32 5.94
N THR A 40 -3.35 0.03 5.96
CA THR A 40 -4.09 0.38 4.73
C THR A 40 -3.45 1.57 4.03
N GLN A 41 -3.11 2.62 4.76
CA GLN A 41 -2.46 3.80 4.18
C GLN A 41 -1.06 3.47 3.65
N LYS A 42 -0.28 2.68 4.40
CA LYS A 42 1.05 2.27 3.95
C LYS A 42 0.99 1.44 2.68
N TRP A 43 0.17 0.40 2.63
CA TRP A 43 0.08 -0.47 1.47
C TRP A 43 -0.48 0.25 0.26
N ASN A 44 -1.51 1.09 0.39
CA ASN A 44 -2.00 1.89 -0.73
C ASN A 44 -0.90 2.74 -1.38
N ARG A 45 -0.05 3.37 -0.55
CA ARG A 45 1.10 4.13 -1.05
C ARG A 45 2.09 3.23 -1.80
N GLU A 46 2.48 2.10 -1.21
CA GLU A 46 3.46 1.20 -1.84
C GLU A 46 2.90 0.55 -3.12
N ILE A 47 1.61 0.15 -3.13
CA ILE A 47 0.92 -0.35 -4.33
C ILE A 47 0.98 0.70 -5.44
N SER A 48 0.62 1.94 -5.13
CA SER A 48 0.60 3.03 -6.11
C SER A 48 1.99 3.28 -6.72
N ILE A 49 3.03 3.35 -5.88
CA ILE A 49 4.41 3.58 -6.34
C ILE A 49 4.89 2.41 -7.20
N ASN A 50 4.67 1.17 -6.76
CA ASN A 50 5.19 0.01 -7.47
C ASN A 50 4.45 -0.26 -8.78
N LEU A 51 3.13 -0.09 -8.83
CA LEU A 51 2.36 -0.21 -10.08
C LEU A 51 2.77 0.86 -11.10
N ALA A 52 3.09 2.07 -10.65
CA ALA A 52 3.62 3.12 -11.53
C ALA A 52 5.00 2.73 -12.10
N ALA A 53 5.92 2.28 -11.23
CA ALA A 53 7.25 1.84 -11.64
C ALA A 53 7.20 0.63 -12.59
N LEU A 54 6.28 -0.30 -12.34
CA LEU A 54 6.02 -1.46 -13.21
C LEU A 54 5.60 -1.00 -14.60
N LYS A 55 4.61 -0.09 -14.69
CA LYS A 55 4.15 0.46 -15.96
C LYS A 55 5.27 1.17 -16.75
N GLU A 56 6.12 1.92 -16.06
CA GLU A 56 7.29 2.57 -16.68
C GLU A 56 8.29 1.54 -17.20
N SER A 57 8.56 0.49 -16.41
CA SER A 57 9.50 -0.58 -16.78
C SER A 57 9.00 -1.37 -17.99
N GLU A 58 7.71 -1.66 -18.06
CA GLU A 58 7.09 -2.32 -19.21
C GLU A 58 7.20 -1.52 -20.49
N ALA A 59 6.97 -0.20 -20.41
CA ALA A 59 7.11 0.67 -21.57
C ALA A 59 8.54 0.64 -22.13
N MET A 60 9.55 0.67 -21.25
CA MET A 60 10.96 0.56 -21.65
C MET A 60 11.27 -0.80 -22.29
N ILE A 61 10.71 -1.89 -21.75
CA ILE A 61 10.90 -3.23 -22.32
C ILE A 61 10.21 -3.36 -23.68
N ASP A 62 9.03 -2.78 -23.85
CA ASP A 62 8.31 -2.78 -25.13
C ASP A 62 9.09 -2.05 -26.23
N GLU A 63 9.78 -0.95 -25.89
CA GLU A 63 10.68 -0.26 -26.81
C GLU A 63 11.86 -1.16 -27.24
N ILE A 64 12.43 -1.94 -26.32
CA ILE A 64 13.53 -2.89 -26.63
C ILE A 64 13.04 -4.00 -27.56
N ILE A 65 11.87 -4.57 -27.29
CA ILE A 65 11.28 -5.65 -28.09
C ILE A 65 10.98 -5.16 -29.51
N ALA A 66 10.47 -3.94 -29.65
CA ALA A 66 10.11 -3.35 -30.94
C ALA A 66 11.30 -2.87 -31.78
N ALA A 67 12.51 -2.76 -31.20
CA ALA A 67 13.66 -2.20 -31.89
C ALA A 67 14.27 -3.18 -32.91
N ASP A 68 14.39 -2.74 -34.17
CA ASP A 68 14.98 -3.55 -35.25
C ASP A 68 16.49 -3.81 -35.08
N ALA A 69 17.19 -2.93 -34.36
CA ALA A 69 18.65 -3.00 -34.17
C ALA A 69 19.09 -3.90 -33.01
N VAL A 70 18.16 -4.52 -32.29
CA VAL A 70 18.43 -5.36 -31.13
C VAL A 70 18.52 -6.83 -31.54
N ALA A 71 19.52 -7.54 -31.04
CA ALA A 71 19.71 -8.96 -31.31
C ALA A 71 18.54 -9.80 -30.76
N ASP A 72 18.17 -10.87 -31.46
CA ASP A 72 17.02 -11.71 -31.09
C ASP A 72 17.12 -12.29 -29.68
N ALA A 73 18.33 -12.68 -29.24
CA ALA A 73 18.56 -13.18 -27.87
C ALA A 73 18.21 -12.15 -26.78
N VAL A 74 18.44 -10.85 -27.06
CA VAL A 74 18.08 -9.77 -26.12
C VAL A 74 16.57 -9.54 -26.13
N LYS A 75 15.90 -9.72 -27.27
CA LYS A 75 14.44 -9.66 -27.35
C LYS A 75 13.77 -10.80 -26.59
N GLU A 76 14.32 -12.02 -26.68
CA GLU A 76 13.84 -13.15 -25.89
C GLU A 76 13.98 -12.89 -24.39
N GLU A 77 15.15 -12.43 -23.92
CA GLU A 77 15.36 -12.06 -22.52
C GLU A 77 14.37 -10.96 -22.07
N ALA A 78 14.15 -9.95 -22.91
CA ALA A 78 13.20 -8.87 -22.62
C ALA A 78 11.76 -9.38 -22.47
N VAL A 79 11.34 -10.34 -23.30
CA VAL A 79 10.02 -11.00 -23.19
C VAL A 79 9.90 -11.80 -21.90
N GLU A 80 10.94 -12.53 -21.51
CA GLU A 80 10.96 -13.27 -20.24
C GLU A 80 10.87 -12.34 -19.02
N ILE A 81 11.61 -11.23 -19.03
CA ILE A 81 11.54 -10.21 -17.96
C ILE A 81 10.13 -9.60 -17.92
N LYS A 82 9.54 -9.28 -19.07
CA LYS A 82 8.17 -8.75 -19.12
C LYS A 82 7.15 -9.71 -18.50
N ALA A 83 7.29 -11.01 -18.74
CA ALA A 83 6.43 -12.01 -18.11
C ALA A 83 6.55 -12.00 -16.57
N GLN A 84 7.76 -11.84 -16.03
CA GLN A 84 7.98 -11.73 -14.59
C GLN A 84 7.38 -10.45 -13.98
N LEU A 85 7.42 -9.33 -14.71
CA LEU A 85 6.72 -8.11 -14.28
C LEU A 85 5.22 -8.34 -14.18
N GLU A 86 4.66 -9.12 -15.09
CA GLU A 86 3.22 -9.39 -15.10
C GLU A 86 2.76 -10.25 -13.91
N ASP A 87 3.59 -11.20 -13.46
CA ASP A 87 3.35 -11.92 -12.22
C ASP A 87 3.35 -10.99 -11.00
N SER A 88 4.25 -10.00 -10.97
CA SER A 88 4.31 -9.01 -9.88
C SER A 88 3.06 -8.11 -9.83
N ARG A 89 2.45 -7.82 -10.99
CA ARG A 89 1.19 -7.07 -11.06
C ARG A 89 0.05 -7.80 -10.35
N VAL A 90 -0.06 -9.12 -10.55
CA VAL A 90 -1.06 -9.95 -9.88
C VAL A 90 -0.94 -9.85 -8.36
N TYR A 91 0.30 -9.87 -7.84
CA TYR A 91 0.55 -9.66 -6.42
C TYR A 91 0.05 -8.29 -5.91
N TYR A 92 0.29 -7.21 -6.65
CA TYR A 92 -0.17 -5.87 -6.23
C TYR A 92 -1.69 -5.73 -6.25
N TYR A 93 -2.39 -6.32 -7.22
CA TYR A 93 -3.86 -6.36 -7.22
C TYR A 93 -4.43 -7.20 -6.08
N TRP A 94 -3.78 -8.32 -5.74
CA TRP A 94 -4.15 -9.07 -4.55
C TRP A 94 -3.95 -8.24 -3.26
N LEU A 95 -2.83 -7.53 -3.14
CA LEU A 95 -2.56 -6.67 -1.98
C LEU A 95 -3.55 -5.50 -1.87
N GLU A 96 -3.98 -4.94 -3.00
CA GLU A 96 -5.06 -3.94 -3.06
C GLU A 96 -6.36 -4.52 -2.50
N SER A 97 -6.73 -5.75 -2.90
CA SER A 97 -7.95 -6.40 -2.38
C SER A 97 -7.93 -6.64 -0.86
N ILE A 98 -6.77 -6.98 -0.30
CA ILE A 98 -6.58 -7.11 1.15
C ILE A 98 -6.71 -5.76 1.84
N THR A 99 -6.13 -4.73 1.23
CA THR A 99 -6.18 -3.36 1.73
C THR A 99 -7.62 -2.84 1.78
N ASP A 100 -8.42 -3.14 0.76
CA ASP A 100 -9.85 -2.82 0.73
C ASP A 100 -10.67 -3.61 1.77
N ALA A 101 -10.34 -4.89 1.98
CA ALA A 101 -10.99 -5.72 2.99
C ALA A 101 -10.72 -5.21 4.41
N LEU A 102 -9.49 -4.73 4.69
CA LEU A 102 -9.13 -4.08 5.95
C LEU A 102 -9.88 -2.78 6.15
N LYS A 103 -9.85 -1.90 5.15
CA LYS A 103 -10.49 -0.58 5.22
C LYS A 103 -12.01 -0.66 5.40
N SER A 104 -12.64 -1.67 4.81
CA SER A 104 -14.08 -1.91 4.91
C SER A 104 -14.49 -2.70 6.17
N GLY A 105 -13.53 -3.25 6.91
CA GLY A 105 -13.80 -4.16 8.04
C GLY A 105 -14.23 -5.58 7.63
N LYS A 106 -14.44 -5.85 6.33
CA LYS A 106 -14.79 -7.18 5.82
C LYS A 106 -13.78 -8.26 6.16
N ILE A 107 -12.52 -7.89 6.37
CA ILE A 107 -11.49 -8.84 6.79
C ILE A 107 -11.85 -9.57 8.10
N PHE A 108 -12.60 -8.92 9.00
CA PHE A 108 -13.02 -9.49 10.27
C PHE A 108 -14.16 -10.52 10.13
N GLU A 109 -14.82 -10.60 8.97
CA GLU A 109 -15.77 -11.70 8.69
C GLU A 109 -15.03 -13.04 8.53
N TYR A 110 -13.79 -13.01 8.03
CA TYR A 110 -12.96 -14.19 7.83
C TYR A 110 -11.93 -14.39 8.96
N PHE A 111 -11.51 -13.30 9.60
CA PHE A 111 -10.58 -13.28 10.73
C PHE A 111 -11.20 -12.53 11.92
N PRO A 112 -12.18 -13.14 12.62
CA PRO A 112 -12.92 -12.47 13.67
C PRO A 112 -12.03 -12.06 14.85
N ILE A 113 -12.34 -10.89 15.42
CA ILE A 113 -11.69 -10.40 16.63
C ILE A 113 -12.08 -11.31 17.81
N PRO A 114 -11.12 -11.90 18.54
CA PRO A 114 -11.43 -12.75 19.69
C PRO A 114 -12.20 -11.98 20.77
N GLU A 115 -13.19 -12.63 21.38
CA GLU A 115 -13.81 -12.08 22.58
C GLU A 115 -12.78 -12.00 23.71
N SER A 116 -12.81 -10.90 24.45
CA SER A 116 -12.03 -10.74 25.67
C SER A 116 -12.40 -11.86 26.64
N LYS A 117 -11.47 -12.77 26.92
CA LYS A 117 -11.59 -13.65 28.06
C LYS A 117 -11.32 -12.79 29.30
N GLU A 118 -12.40 -12.41 30.00
CA GLU A 118 -12.31 -11.86 31.35
C GLU A 118 -11.49 -12.77 32.28
#